data_AF-A0A949LGX2-F1
#
_entry.id   AF-A0A949LGX2-F1
#
_cell.length_a   1.000
_cell.length_b   1.000
_cell.length_c   1.000
_cell.angle_alpha   90.00
_cell.angle_beta   90.00
_cell.angle_gamma   90.00
#
_symmetry.space_group_name_H-M   'P 1'
#
loop_
_entity.id
_entity.type
_entity.pdbx_description
1 polymer ?
#
loop_
_entity_poly.entity_id
_entity_poly.type
_entity_poly.pdbx_seq_one_letter_code
_entity_poly.pdbx_strand_id
1 'polypeptide(L)'
;MPNWPYCPPFDYEGEQGLHQGISSGYLALLSEKLGIRFSVTADKWDNVIPLAGQPDSIAVSPDALYAAVVIENERDEDLEDGAPSQAPAGLLKIIDLKGNPADWIISDVSLAGLASLYGNDPEPEYVDINDDDIAVITLQENNHIILVDLSDGGIINHFSAGAVDLNNIDIEKDCRIDPTKSLVNVLRKPDGVSWVGNDRFATVNEGDLDGVSRGFTVFNLDGGVFYESAESVEHIITRHGHFSDKYAGKKGNEPGNVEYAVFGATEYLFVGSERSSIVLVYRTTDDAEPQFVQLLPAFVKPEG
;
A
#
# COMPACT_ATOMS: atom_id res chain seq x y z
N MET A 1 -0.63 23.33 12.96
CA MET A 1 0.64 23.49 12.21
C MET A 1 0.40 24.43 11.03
N PRO A 2 1.42 25.06 10.42
CA PRO A 2 1.22 25.71 9.12
C PRO A 2 0.81 24.63 8.13
N ASN A 3 -0.29 24.83 7.39
CA ASN A 3 -0.69 23.97 6.29
C ASN A 3 0.54 23.73 5.40
N TRP A 4 1.05 22.50 5.38
CA TRP A 4 2.04 22.13 4.38
C TRP A 4 1.36 22.35 3.03
N PRO A 5 1.88 23.21 2.15
CA PRO A 5 1.24 23.43 0.86
C PRO A 5 1.22 22.10 0.13
N TYR A 6 0.04 21.71 -0.33
CA TYR A 6 -0.14 20.63 -1.30
C TYR A 6 0.82 20.89 -2.46
N CYS A 7 1.93 20.16 -2.48
CA CYS A 7 2.97 20.25 -3.51
C CYS A 7 2.83 18.99 -4.35
N PRO A 8 1.99 18.99 -5.39
CA PRO A 8 1.97 17.86 -6.30
C PRO A 8 3.38 17.67 -6.89
N PRO A 9 3.79 16.42 -7.13
CA PRO A 9 5.18 16.06 -7.43
C PRO A 9 5.65 16.59 -8.79
N PHE A 10 4.74 17.13 -9.59
CA PHE A 10 4.98 17.72 -10.89
C PHE A 10 4.50 19.17 -10.92
N ASP A 11 5.10 19.94 -11.81
CA ASP A 11 4.65 21.28 -12.15
C ASP A 11 3.53 21.20 -13.20
N TYR A 12 2.48 22.00 -13.05
CA TYR A 12 1.33 22.03 -13.95
C TYR A 12 0.72 23.43 -14.06
N GLU A 13 -0.04 23.67 -15.13
CA GLU A 13 -0.93 24.81 -15.27
C GLU A 13 -2.34 24.41 -14.85
N GLY A 14 -2.85 25.02 -13.78
CA GLY A 14 -4.23 24.80 -13.34
C GLY A 14 -5.26 25.51 -14.22
N GLU A 15 -6.55 25.40 -13.89
CA GLU A 15 -7.66 25.97 -14.68
C GLU A 15 -7.52 27.47 -15.01
N GLN A 16 -6.83 28.23 -14.15
CA GLN A 16 -6.59 29.67 -14.34
C GLN A 16 -5.36 29.98 -15.20
N GLY A 17 -4.68 28.96 -15.76
CA GLY A 17 -3.42 29.09 -16.49
C GLY A 17 -2.24 29.52 -15.61
N LEU A 18 -2.36 29.33 -14.29
CA LEU A 18 -1.31 29.64 -13.33
C LEU A 18 -0.48 28.39 -13.05
N HIS A 19 0.85 28.58 -13.03
CA HIS A 19 1.79 27.55 -12.63
C HIS A 19 1.58 27.16 -11.16
N GLN A 20 1.38 25.87 -10.94
CA GLN A 20 1.28 25.21 -9.65
C GLN A 20 2.23 24.01 -9.62
N GLY A 21 2.43 23.44 -8.44
CA GLY A 21 3.32 22.29 -8.24
C GLY A 21 4.56 22.60 -7.44
N ILE A 22 5.46 21.61 -7.39
CA ILE A 22 6.60 21.55 -6.48
C ILE A 22 7.50 22.80 -6.53
N SER A 23 7.67 23.40 -7.71
CA SER A 23 8.59 24.55 -7.86
C SER A 23 7.89 25.90 -7.75
N SER A 24 6.55 25.95 -7.80
CA SER A 24 5.78 27.20 -7.90
C SER A 24 6.07 28.18 -6.76
N GLY A 25 6.01 27.73 -5.51
CA GLY A 25 6.31 28.55 -4.33
C GLY A 25 7.77 28.99 -4.27
N TYR A 26 8.70 28.12 -4.66
CA TYR A 26 10.13 28.43 -4.66
C TYR A 26 10.49 29.47 -5.73
N LEU A 27 9.95 29.33 -6.94
CA LEU A 27 10.13 30.28 -8.04
C LEU A 27 9.50 31.64 -7.71
N ALA A 28 8.35 31.67 -7.03
CA ALA A 28 7.73 32.89 -6.53
C ALA A 28 8.64 33.62 -5.52
N LEU A 29 9.18 32.88 -4.53
CA LEU A 29 10.12 33.42 -3.54
C LEU A 29 11.42 33.94 -4.16
N LEU A 30 11.98 33.21 -5.14
CA LEU A 30 13.16 33.66 -5.88
C LEU A 30 12.86 34.92 -6.69
N SER A 31 11.69 34.99 -7.33
CA SER A 31 11.27 36.18 -8.08
C SER A 31 11.17 37.39 -7.17
N GLU A 32 10.57 37.24 -5.98
CA GLU A 32 10.45 38.30 -4.99
C GLU A 32 11.81 38.77 -4.48
N LYS A 33 12.69 37.84 -4.09
CA LYS A 33 13.98 38.17 -3.46
C LYS A 33 15.02 38.68 -4.45
N LEU A 34 15.00 38.20 -5.69
CA LEU A 34 16.04 38.48 -6.67
C LEU A 34 15.59 39.45 -7.77
N GLY A 35 14.29 39.78 -7.85
CA GLY A 35 13.73 40.65 -8.89
C GLY A 35 13.78 40.05 -10.29
N ILE A 36 14.05 38.76 -10.41
CA ILE A 36 14.04 38.01 -11.67
C ILE A 36 12.63 37.52 -11.97
N ARG A 37 12.32 37.30 -13.24
CA ARG A 37 11.05 36.72 -13.68
C ARG A 37 11.31 35.37 -14.31
N PHE A 38 10.58 34.37 -13.87
CA PHE A 38 10.58 33.05 -14.49
C PHE A 38 9.46 32.97 -15.51
N SER A 39 9.74 32.31 -16.65
CA SER A 39 8.73 31.84 -17.58
C SER A 39 8.72 30.33 -17.45
N VAL A 40 7.67 29.78 -16.85
CA VAL A 40 7.52 28.34 -16.66
C VAL A 40 6.65 27.80 -17.79
N THR A 41 7.01 26.64 -18.31
CA THR A 41 6.18 25.86 -19.24
C THR A 41 5.90 24.55 -18.54
N ALA A 42 4.62 24.28 -18.28
CA ALA A 42 4.18 23.08 -17.59
C ALA A 42 2.99 22.47 -18.34
N ASP A 43 2.71 21.20 -18.09
CA ASP A 43 1.55 20.55 -18.69
C ASP A 43 0.26 21.16 -18.17
N LYS A 44 -0.76 21.25 -19.02
CA LYS A 44 -2.06 21.78 -18.65
C LYS A 44 -2.93 20.67 -18.08
N TRP A 45 -3.36 20.84 -16.84
CA TRP A 45 -4.25 19.90 -16.16
C TRP A 45 -5.63 20.54 -16.07
N ASP A 46 -6.51 20.13 -16.99
CA ASP A 46 -7.82 20.77 -17.17
C ASP A 46 -8.82 20.47 -16.03
N ASN A 47 -8.56 19.45 -15.21
CA ASN A 47 -9.42 19.08 -14.07
C ASN A 47 -8.56 18.71 -12.86
N VAL A 48 -8.82 19.34 -11.72
CA VAL A 48 -8.20 19.03 -10.43
C VAL A 48 -9.32 18.72 -9.45
N ILE A 49 -9.29 17.50 -8.90
CA ILE A 49 -10.34 17.01 -8.01
C ILE A 49 -9.87 17.11 -6.56
N PRO A 50 -10.48 17.96 -5.72
CA PRO A 50 -10.14 18.04 -4.31
C PRO A 50 -10.76 16.85 -3.56
N LEU A 51 -9.91 15.95 -3.05
CA LEU A 51 -10.37 14.79 -2.27
C LEU A 51 -10.56 15.11 -0.78
N ALA A 52 -9.79 16.06 -0.23
CA ALA A 52 -9.62 16.31 1.21
C ALA A 52 -8.99 15.11 1.95
N GLY A 53 -8.17 15.40 2.97
CA GLY A 53 -7.36 14.39 3.66
C GLY A 53 -6.04 14.07 2.94
N GLN A 54 -5.28 13.13 3.50
CA GLN A 54 -4.07 12.58 2.90
C GLN A 54 -4.39 11.23 2.25
N PRO A 55 -4.36 11.13 0.90
CA PRO A 55 -4.48 9.85 0.22
C PRO A 55 -3.19 9.05 0.35
N ASP A 56 -3.32 7.73 0.44
CA ASP A 56 -2.18 6.82 0.44
C ASP A 56 -2.12 6.00 -0.85
N SER A 57 -3.18 5.25 -1.17
CA SER A 57 -3.27 4.45 -2.39
C SER A 57 -4.46 4.80 -3.30
N ILE A 58 -4.30 4.50 -4.60
CA ILE A 58 -5.31 4.63 -5.64
C ILE A 58 -5.29 3.44 -6.59
N ALA A 59 -6.47 2.95 -6.94
CA ALA A 59 -6.67 1.96 -7.99
C ALA A 59 -7.75 2.42 -8.99
N VAL A 60 -7.66 1.95 -10.22
CA VAL A 60 -8.66 2.18 -11.28
C VAL A 60 -9.16 0.82 -11.74
N SER A 61 -10.49 0.66 -11.86
CA SER A 61 -11.09 -0.60 -12.28
C SER A 61 -10.58 -0.98 -13.68
N PRO A 62 -10.44 -2.29 -13.99
CA PRO A 62 -9.92 -2.74 -15.30
C PRO A 62 -10.71 -2.21 -16.50
N ASP A 63 -12.01 -1.97 -16.33
CA ASP A 63 -12.90 -1.39 -17.34
C ASP A 63 -12.94 0.15 -17.35
N ALA A 64 -12.18 0.79 -16.45
CA ALA A 64 -12.07 2.21 -16.23
C ALA A 64 -13.40 2.93 -15.94
N LEU A 65 -14.35 2.24 -15.31
CA LEU A 65 -15.59 2.82 -14.81
C LEU A 65 -15.45 3.43 -13.42
N TYR A 66 -14.53 2.92 -12.60
CA TYR A 66 -14.34 3.37 -11.23
C TYR A 66 -12.88 3.68 -10.92
N ALA A 67 -12.65 4.65 -10.03
CA ALA A 67 -11.42 4.73 -9.26
C ALA A 67 -11.74 4.64 -7.76
N ALA A 68 -10.87 3.95 -7.02
CA ALA A 68 -10.91 3.87 -5.58
C ALA A 68 -9.68 4.59 -5.03
N VAL A 69 -9.88 5.55 -4.12
CA VAL A 69 -8.79 6.24 -3.43
C VAL A 69 -8.98 6.05 -1.94
N VAL A 70 -8.00 5.47 -1.27
CA VAL A 70 -8.00 5.39 0.18
C VAL A 70 -7.37 6.65 0.76
N ILE A 71 -8.10 7.28 1.64
CA ILE A 71 -7.66 8.44 2.41
C ILE A 71 -7.30 7.91 3.78
N GLU A 72 -6.01 7.71 4.00
CA GLU A 72 -5.47 7.25 5.26
C GLU A 72 -5.67 8.31 6.35
N ASN A 73 -5.44 9.58 5.99
CA ASN A 73 -5.26 10.72 6.91
C ASN A 73 -4.06 10.55 7.85
N GLU A 74 -2.93 10.16 7.24
CA GLU A 74 -1.56 10.10 7.79
C GLU A 74 -1.40 10.80 9.14
N ARG A 75 -0.91 10.02 10.10
CA ARG A 75 -0.74 10.45 11.48
C ARG A 75 0.37 11.48 11.60
N ASP A 76 0.24 12.30 12.63
CA ASP A 76 1.37 13.07 13.11
C ASP A 76 2.28 12.16 13.95
N GLU A 77 3.36 11.66 13.34
CA GLU A 77 4.37 10.82 14.00
C GLU A 77 5.08 11.54 15.18
N ASP A 78 5.11 12.88 15.20
CA ASP A 78 5.70 13.65 16.30
C ASP A 78 4.75 13.74 17.51
N LEU A 79 3.47 13.41 17.33
CA LEU A 79 2.42 13.47 18.34
C LEU A 79 2.17 12.07 18.93
N GLU A 80 2.46 11.91 20.23
CA GLU A 80 2.30 10.64 20.95
C GLU A 80 3.00 9.45 20.27
N ASP A 81 4.17 9.69 19.67
CA ASP A 81 4.96 8.73 18.88
C ASP A 81 4.15 8.11 17.71
N GLY A 82 3.17 8.85 17.16
CA GLY A 82 2.33 8.39 16.06
C GLY A 82 1.29 7.35 16.45
N ALA A 83 0.95 7.20 17.74
CA ALA A 83 -0.04 6.22 18.15
C ALA A 83 -1.47 6.62 17.70
N PRO A 84 -2.30 5.69 17.19
CA PRO A 84 -3.72 5.95 16.96
C PRO A 84 -4.49 6.07 18.28
N SER A 85 -5.60 6.81 18.34
CA SER A 85 -6.31 7.40 17.20
C SER A 85 -6.02 8.89 17.01
N GLN A 86 -5.92 9.33 15.76
CA GLN A 86 -5.80 10.73 15.35
C GLN A 86 -6.96 11.11 14.41
N ALA A 87 -7.72 12.14 14.79
CA ALA A 87 -8.83 12.61 13.96
C ALA A 87 -8.33 13.60 12.88
N PRO A 88 -8.92 13.62 11.67
CA PRO A 88 -10.09 12.84 11.24
C PRO A 88 -9.76 11.41 10.79
N ALA A 89 -10.70 10.49 11.02
CA ALA A 89 -10.59 9.11 10.56
C ALA A 89 -10.47 9.01 9.03
N GLY A 90 -9.63 8.08 8.56
CA GLY A 90 -9.53 7.71 7.16
C GLY A 90 -10.80 7.09 6.57
N LEU A 91 -10.90 7.06 5.24
CA LEU A 91 -12.05 6.56 4.50
C LEU A 91 -11.70 6.12 3.07
N LEU A 92 -12.62 5.44 2.40
CA LEU A 92 -12.54 5.17 0.96
C LEU A 92 -13.32 6.22 0.17
N LYS A 93 -12.74 6.73 -0.91
CA LYS A 93 -13.43 7.51 -1.93
C LYS A 93 -13.61 6.68 -3.19
N ILE A 94 -14.85 6.60 -3.66
CA ILE A 94 -15.21 5.96 -4.92
C ILE A 94 -15.49 7.07 -5.92
N ILE A 95 -14.86 7.03 -7.09
CA ILE A 95 -15.04 7.98 -8.18
C ILE A 95 -15.66 7.24 -9.37
N ASP A 96 -16.89 7.61 -9.75
CA ASP A 96 -17.50 7.17 -11.01
C ASP A 96 -16.87 7.95 -12.16
N LEU A 97 -16.11 7.24 -13.00
CA LEU A 97 -15.32 7.80 -14.10
C LEU A 97 -16.14 8.00 -15.39
N LYS A 98 -17.46 7.84 -15.33
CA LYS A 98 -18.32 7.96 -16.51
C LYS A 98 -18.44 9.40 -16.99
N GLY A 99 -18.11 9.60 -18.27
CA GLY A 99 -18.28 10.90 -18.94
C GLY A 99 -17.03 11.76 -18.86
N ASN A 100 -17.19 13.09 -18.79
CA ASN A 100 -16.05 13.99 -18.69
C ASN A 100 -15.55 14.02 -17.23
N PRO A 101 -14.24 14.23 -16.98
CA PRO A 101 -13.73 14.32 -15.62
C PRO A 101 -14.37 15.40 -14.73
N ALA A 102 -14.88 16.48 -15.33
CA ALA A 102 -15.63 17.52 -14.64
C ALA A 102 -17.01 17.06 -14.13
N ASP A 103 -17.53 15.96 -14.68
CA ASP A 103 -18.85 15.37 -14.36
C ASP A 103 -18.75 14.13 -13.46
N TRP A 104 -17.52 13.68 -13.13
CA TRP A 104 -17.30 12.52 -12.26
C TRP A 104 -17.94 12.71 -10.89
N ILE A 105 -18.52 11.62 -10.37
CA ILE A 105 -19.22 11.63 -9.08
C ILE A 105 -18.32 10.97 -8.04
N ILE A 106 -18.16 11.61 -6.89
CA ILE A 106 -17.34 11.11 -5.79
C ILE A 106 -18.24 10.77 -4.61
N SER A 107 -18.08 9.57 -4.08
CA SER A 107 -18.81 9.07 -2.91
C SER A 107 -17.82 8.66 -1.83
N ASP A 108 -18.15 8.99 -0.58
CA ASP A 108 -17.37 8.60 0.59
C ASP A 108 -17.95 7.31 1.19
N VAL A 109 -17.09 6.34 1.50
CA VAL A 109 -17.41 5.10 2.22
C VAL A 109 -16.63 5.11 3.54
N SER A 110 -17.36 5.17 4.65
CA SER A 110 -16.77 5.11 5.99
C SER A 110 -16.25 3.71 6.30
N LEU A 111 -14.98 3.62 6.71
CA LEU A 111 -14.36 2.37 7.14
C LEU A 111 -14.29 2.24 8.68
N ALA A 112 -14.65 3.31 9.40
CA ALA A 112 -14.71 3.30 10.85
C ALA A 112 -15.76 2.30 11.39
N GLY A 113 -15.41 1.65 12.49
CA GLY A 113 -16.23 0.69 13.22
C GLY A 113 -16.12 -0.76 12.73
N LEU A 114 -15.34 -1.01 11.67
CA LEU A 114 -15.21 -2.34 11.06
C LEU A 114 -14.13 -3.21 11.70
N ALA A 115 -13.03 -2.59 12.15
CA ALA A 115 -11.91 -3.26 12.80
C ALA A 115 -12.05 -3.26 14.33
N SER A 116 -11.42 -4.26 14.98
CA SER A 116 -11.41 -4.37 16.45
C SER A 116 -10.28 -3.57 17.09
N LEU A 117 -9.11 -3.54 16.46
CA LEU A 117 -8.07 -2.57 16.76
C LEU A 117 -8.54 -1.21 16.24
N TYR A 118 -8.09 -0.13 16.90
CA TYR A 118 -8.33 1.28 16.56
C TYR A 118 -9.61 1.62 15.79
N GLY A 119 -10.76 1.04 16.14
CA GLY A 119 -11.92 1.02 15.23
C GLY A 119 -12.50 2.39 14.85
N ASN A 120 -12.17 3.47 15.56
CA ASN A 120 -12.57 4.82 15.17
C ASN A 120 -11.57 5.52 14.23
N ASP A 121 -10.46 4.85 13.92
CA ASP A 121 -9.35 5.33 13.12
C ASP A 121 -8.82 4.20 12.23
N PRO A 122 -9.46 4.00 11.06
CA PRO A 122 -9.23 2.82 10.24
C PRO A 122 -7.87 2.84 9.52
N GLU A 123 -7.27 4.01 9.28
CA GLU A 123 -5.97 4.17 8.60
C GLU A 123 -5.84 3.23 7.37
N PRO A 124 -6.68 3.40 6.33
CA PRO A 124 -6.59 2.58 5.12
C PRO A 124 -5.34 2.94 4.30
N GLU A 125 -4.50 1.95 4.06
CA GLU A 125 -3.20 2.10 3.38
C GLU A 125 -3.35 1.83 1.88
N TYR A 126 -3.71 0.59 1.54
CA TYR A 126 -3.68 0.11 0.16
C TYR A 126 -5.04 -0.29 -0.40
N VAL A 127 -5.22 -0.12 -1.71
CA VAL A 127 -6.42 -0.56 -2.43
C VAL A 127 -6.09 -1.17 -3.79
N ASP A 128 -6.81 -2.23 -4.16
CA ASP A 128 -6.79 -2.80 -5.52
C ASP A 128 -8.22 -3.20 -5.96
N ILE A 129 -8.48 -3.26 -7.27
CA ILE A 129 -9.81 -3.48 -7.86
C ILE A 129 -9.77 -4.64 -8.88
N ASN A 130 -10.68 -5.60 -8.76
CA ASN A 130 -10.79 -6.71 -9.70
C ASN A 130 -11.74 -6.43 -10.88
N ASP A 131 -11.88 -7.40 -11.80
CA ASP A 131 -12.77 -7.29 -12.98
C ASP A 131 -14.27 -7.26 -12.63
N ASP A 132 -14.65 -7.54 -11.37
CA ASP A 132 -16.03 -7.54 -10.88
C ASP A 132 -16.38 -6.23 -10.13
N ASP A 133 -15.56 -5.18 -10.27
CA ASP A 133 -15.68 -3.89 -9.57
C ASP A 133 -15.67 -4.01 -8.04
N ILE A 134 -14.95 -5.00 -7.51
CA ILE A 134 -14.74 -5.17 -6.07
C ILE A 134 -13.38 -4.59 -5.69
N ALA A 135 -13.40 -3.61 -4.79
CA ALA A 135 -12.19 -3.11 -4.15
C ALA A 135 -11.82 -3.98 -2.94
N VAL A 136 -10.55 -4.36 -2.83
CA VAL A 136 -9.93 -4.87 -1.60
C VAL A 136 -9.10 -3.78 -0.97
N ILE A 137 -9.25 -3.59 0.34
CA ILE A 137 -8.59 -2.52 1.10
C ILE A 137 -7.89 -3.11 2.31
N THR A 138 -6.66 -2.69 2.57
CA THR A 138 -5.89 -3.05 3.76
C THR A 138 -5.90 -1.92 4.78
N LEU A 139 -6.07 -2.30 6.05
CA LEU A 139 -5.95 -1.41 7.20
C LEU A 139 -4.78 -1.93 8.05
N GLN A 140 -3.56 -1.45 7.82
CA GLN A 140 -2.33 -2.05 8.36
C GLN A 140 -2.31 -2.05 9.89
N GLU A 141 -2.52 -0.89 10.50
CA GLU A 141 -2.51 -0.64 11.95
C GLU A 141 -3.56 -1.48 12.64
N ASN A 142 -4.67 -1.67 11.94
CA ASN A 142 -5.84 -2.38 12.38
C ASN A 142 -5.73 -3.89 12.15
N ASN A 143 -4.71 -4.35 11.39
CA ASN A 143 -4.54 -5.74 10.97
C ASN A 143 -5.84 -6.32 10.37
N HIS A 144 -6.44 -5.57 9.45
CA HIS A 144 -7.80 -5.82 8.97
C HIS A 144 -7.90 -5.61 7.46
N ILE A 145 -8.80 -6.35 6.81
CA ILE A 145 -9.04 -6.29 5.36
C ILE A 145 -10.53 -6.07 5.11
N ILE A 146 -10.86 -5.29 4.09
CA ILE A 146 -12.23 -4.92 3.71
C ILE A 146 -12.43 -5.17 2.21
N LEU A 147 -13.58 -5.73 1.84
CA LEU A 147 -14.05 -5.86 0.47
C LEU A 147 -15.26 -4.95 0.26
N VAL A 148 -15.23 -4.12 -0.79
CA VAL A 148 -16.26 -3.11 -1.10
C VAL A 148 -16.74 -3.26 -2.54
N ASP A 149 -18.05 -3.29 -2.75
CA ASP A 149 -18.67 -3.17 -4.07
C ASP A 149 -18.61 -1.70 -4.52
N LEU A 150 -17.92 -1.41 -5.63
CA LEU A 150 -17.76 -0.02 -6.08
C LEU A 150 -19.02 0.56 -6.72
N SER A 151 -20.00 -0.27 -7.10
CA SER A 151 -21.21 0.20 -7.75
C SER A 151 -22.14 0.97 -6.81
N ASP A 152 -22.15 0.61 -5.51
CA ASP A 152 -22.97 1.24 -4.49
C ASP A 152 -22.23 1.59 -3.18
N GLY A 153 -20.95 1.25 -3.06
CA GLY A 153 -20.13 1.46 -1.87
C GLY A 153 -20.44 0.49 -0.72
N GLY A 154 -21.16 -0.60 -0.99
CA GLY A 154 -21.54 -1.61 0.00
C GLY A 154 -20.35 -2.45 0.46
N ILE A 155 -20.20 -2.61 1.78
CA ILE A 155 -19.23 -3.55 2.34
C ILE A 155 -19.70 -4.98 2.09
N ILE A 156 -18.97 -5.72 1.25
CA ILE A 156 -19.25 -7.13 0.92
C ILE A 156 -18.82 -8.02 2.07
N ASN A 157 -17.60 -7.83 2.57
CA ASN A 157 -17.03 -8.57 3.68
C ASN A 157 -15.92 -7.75 4.35
N HIS A 158 -15.60 -8.07 5.59
CA HIS A 158 -14.42 -7.55 6.27
C HIS A 158 -13.97 -8.52 7.36
N PHE A 159 -12.67 -8.67 7.54
CA PHE A 159 -12.11 -9.63 8.50
C PHE A 159 -10.71 -9.25 8.96
N SER A 160 -10.32 -9.77 10.12
CA SER A 160 -8.94 -9.62 10.58
C SER A 160 -8.00 -10.41 9.69
N ALA A 161 -6.86 -9.83 9.35
CA ALA A 161 -5.78 -10.55 8.66
C ALA A 161 -5.14 -11.63 9.56
N GLY A 162 -5.45 -11.66 10.85
CA GLY A 162 -4.97 -12.69 11.77
C GLY A 162 -3.47 -12.59 12.06
N ALA A 163 -2.86 -13.73 12.42
CA ALA A 163 -1.45 -13.81 12.79
C ALA A 163 -0.75 -14.99 12.12
N VAL A 164 0.58 -14.95 12.13
CA VAL A 164 1.49 -15.97 11.59
C VAL A 164 2.58 -16.31 12.61
N ASP A 165 3.02 -17.56 12.58
CA ASP A 165 4.21 -18.02 13.30
C ASP A 165 5.39 -18.04 12.33
N LEU A 166 6.54 -17.51 12.75
CA LEU A 166 7.79 -17.54 12.00
C LEU A 166 8.79 -18.42 12.70
N ASN A 167 9.44 -19.32 11.94
CA ASN A 167 10.41 -20.25 12.49
C ASN A 167 11.75 -20.18 11.75
N ASN A 168 12.83 -20.44 12.49
CA ASN A 168 14.18 -20.42 11.96
C ASN A 168 14.47 -19.08 11.25
N ILE A 169 14.18 -17.98 11.92
CA ILE A 169 14.47 -16.62 11.45
C ILE A 169 15.54 -15.99 12.33
N ASP A 170 16.15 -14.92 11.82
CA ASP A 170 17.07 -14.12 12.60
C ASP A 170 16.37 -12.87 13.16
N ILE A 171 16.43 -12.70 14.49
CA ILE A 171 15.80 -11.59 15.21
C ILE A 171 16.79 -10.77 16.03
N GLU A 172 18.09 -11.00 15.87
CA GLU A 172 19.12 -10.31 16.62
C GLU A 172 20.01 -9.52 15.65
N LYS A 173 20.42 -8.31 16.06
CA LYS A 173 21.42 -7.54 15.32
C LYS A 173 22.77 -7.72 16.03
N ASP A 174 23.54 -8.71 15.60
CA ASP A 174 24.77 -9.12 16.26
C ASP A 174 25.95 -9.33 15.30
N CYS A 175 25.83 -8.82 14.07
CA CYS A 175 26.78 -8.96 12.97
C CYS A 175 26.90 -10.40 12.44
N ARG A 176 25.92 -11.25 12.69
CA ARG A 176 25.84 -12.62 12.19
C ARG A 176 24.42 -12.88 11.70
N ILE A 177 24.30 -13.65 10.63
CA ILE A 177 23.01 -14.19 10.21
C ILE A 177 22.84 -15.56 10.88
N ASP A 178 21.94 -15.67 11.86
CA ASP A 178 21.68 -16.88 12.65
C ASP A 178 20.18 -17.25 12.72
N PRO A 179 19.65 -17.94 11.69
CA PRO A 179 18.22 -18.27 11.57
C PRO A 179 17.83 -19.43 12.50
N THR A 180 17.85 -19.19 13.81
CA THR A 180 17.58 -20.20 14.86
C THR A 180 16.42 -19.81 15.79
N LYS A 181 15.86 -18.62 15.60
CA LYS A 181 14.83 -18.04 16.47
C LYS A 181 13.45 -18.20 15.84
N SER A 182 12.43 -17.95 16.65
CA SER A 182 11.04 -17.98 16.23
C SER A 182 10.30 -16.79 16.82
N LEU A 183 9.28 -16.33 16.09
CA LEU A 183 8.26 -15.42 16.59
C LEU A 183 6.91 -16.12 16.45
N VAL A 184 6.05 -16.01 17.46
CA VAL A 184 4.76 -16.70 17.48
C VAL A 184 3.64 -15.69 17.53
N ASN A 185 2.55 -15.98 16.83
CA ASN A 185 1.34 -15.17 16.79
C ASN A 185 1.62 -13.69 16.48
N VAL A 186 2.49 -13.44 15.49
CA VAL A 186 2.78 -12.08 15.01
C VAL A 186 1.67 -11.66 14.06
N LEU A 187 1.10 -10.47 14.28
CA LEU A 187 0.08 -9.94 13.39
C LEU A 187 0.66 -9.74 11.97
N ARG A 188 -0.17 -9.98 10.96
CA ARG A 188 0.25 -9.79 9.56
C ARG A 188 0.48 -8.30 9.25
N LYS A 189 -0.40 -7.44 9.78
CA LYS A 189 -0.51 -6.00 9.46
C LYS A 189 -0.33 -5.78 7.96
N PRO A 190 -1.38 -6.08 7.18
CA PRO A 190 -1.30 -6.07 5.73
C PRO A 190 -1.10 -4.65 5.23
N ASP A 191 -0.10 -4.44 4.37
CA ASP A 191 0.12 -3.18 3.65
C ASP A 191 -0.29 -3.36 2.17
N GLY A 192 0.65 -3.37 1.23
CA GLY A 192 0.38 -3.59 -0.20
C GLY A 192 -0.51 -4.82 -0.46
N VAL A 193 -1.45 -4.66 -1.39
CA VAL A 193 -2.44 -5.68 -1.77
C VAL A 193 -2.63 -5.72 -3.28
N SER A 194 -2.82 -6.92 -3.83
CA SER A 194 -3.17 -7.10 -5.24
C SER A 194 -4.07 -8.31 -5.45
N TRP A 195 -5.06 -8.17 -6.32
CA TRP A 195 -5.95 -9.25 -6.74
C TRP A 195 -5.20 -10.36 -7.47
N VAL A 196 -5.60 -11.61 -7.22
CA VAL A 196 -5.10 -12.81 -7.90
C VAL A 196 -6.31 -13.47 -8.56
N GLY A 197 -6.56 -13.08 -9.81
CA GLY A 197 -7.86 -13.35 -10.43
C GLY A 197 -8.98 -12.57 -9.73
N ASN A 198 -10.18 -13.15 -9.62
CA ASN A 198 -11.33 -12.48 -9.01
C ASN A 198 -11.78 -13.10 -7.67
N ASP A 199 -11.23 -14.25 -7.28
CA ASP A 199 -11.66 -15.00 -6.10
C ASP A 199 -10.64 -15.00 -4.96
N ARG A 200 -9.47 -14.41 -5.19
CA ARG A 200 -8.37 -14.29 -4.22
C ARG A 200 -7.61 -13.00 -4.38
N PHE A 201 -6.87 -12.65 -3.35
CA PHE A 201 -5.92 -11.53 -3.39
C PHE A 201 -4.73 -11.85 -2.48
N ALA A 202 -3.58 -11.27 -2.82
CA ALA A 202 -2.36 -11.35 -2.04
C ALA A 202 -2.14 -10.03 -1.30
N THR A 203 -1.61 -10.11 -0.09
CA THR A 203 -1.12 -8.94 0.65
C THR A 203 0.23 -9.26 1.28
N VAL A 204 1.10 -8.25 1.35
CA VAL A 204 2.34 -8.37 2.12
C VAL A 204 2.05 -8.31 3.61
N ASN A 205 2.76 -9.15 4.37
CA ASN A 205 2.72 -9.16 5.81
C ASN A 205 3.87 -8.28 6.32
N GLU A 206 3.75 -6.96 6.12
CA GLU A 206 4.84 -6.04 6.44
C GLU A 206 5.08 -6.01 7.95
N GLY A 207 4.01 -5.79 8.71
CA GLY A 207 4.14 -5.46 10.12
C GLY A 207 4.55 -4.02 10.36
N ASP A 208 4.33 -3.53 11.58
CA ASP A 208 4.70 -2.16 11.93
C ASP A 208 5.01 -2.00 13.43
N LEU A 209 4.44 -1.01 14.13
CA LEU A 209 4.78 -0.64 15.52
C LEU A 209 4.85 -1.83 16.50
N ASP A 210 4.02 -2.86 16.31
CA ASP A 210 3.87 -4.00 17.23
C ASP A 210 4.56 -5.29 16.77
N GLY A 211 5.30 -5.27 15.66
CA GLY A 211 6.07 -6.42 15.17
C GLY A 211 5.93 -6.66 13.66
N VAL A 212 6.87 -7.46 13.13
CA VAL A 212 6.98 -7.77 11.69
C VAL A 212 6.85 -9.25 11.38
N SER A 213 6.02 -9.56 10.40
CA SER A 213 5.67 -10.91 9.98
C SER A 213 6.36 -11.34 8.67
N ARG A 214 7.05 -10.42 7.99
CA ARG A 214 8.18 -10.67 7.06
C ARG A 214 7.88 -11.47 5.78
N GLY A 215 6.61 -11.75 5.52
CA GLY A 215 6.14 -12.58 4.43
C GLY A 215 5.03 -11.92 3.60
N PHE A 216 4.21 -12.75 2.99
CA PHE A 216 2.98 -12.40 2.30
C PHE A 216 1.96 -13.54 2.45
N THR A 217 0.69 -13.20 2.30
CA THR A 217 -0.45 -14.11 2.43
C THR A 217 -1.36 -13.97 1.22
N VAL A 218 -1.89 -15.09 0.73
CA VAL A 218 -2.99 -15.11 -0.25
C VAL A 218 -4.27 -15.51 0.48
N PHE A 219 -5.29 -14.66 0.41
CA PHE A 219 -6.59 -14.86 1.03
C PHE A 219 -7.66 -15.22 0.01
N ASN A 220 -8.65 -15.98 0.46
CA ASN A 220 -9.94 -16.11 -0.22
C ASN A 220 -10.88 -14.98 0.25
N LEU A 221 -11.96 -14.72 -0.50
CA LEU A 221 -12.93 -13.66 -0.18
C LEU A 221 -13.64 -13.82 1.18
N ASP A 222 -13.69 -15.03 1.71
CA ASP A 222 -14.29 -15.32 3.03
C ASP A 222 -13.33 -15.08 4.21
N GLY A 223 -12.08 -14.68 3.92
CA GLY A 223 -11.02 -14.48 4.90
C GLY A 223 -10.21 -15.73 5.24
N GLY A 224 -10.52 -16.87 4.62
CA GLY A 224 -9.69 -18.06 4.71
C GLY A 224 -8.32 -17.84 4.06
N VAL A 225 -7.24 -18.23 4.74
CA VAL A 225 -5.88 -18.22 4.18
C VAL A 225 -5.76 -19.35 3.15
N PHE A 226 -5.56 -18.99 1.89
CA PHE A 226 -5.24 -19.94 0.82
C PHE A 226 -3.76 -20.34 0.87
N TYR A 227 -2.87 -19.36 1.05
CA TYR A 227 -1.44 -19.59 1.15
C TYR A 227 -0.79 -18.60 2.12
N GLU A 228 0.15 -19.09 2.91
CA GLU A 228 0.98 -18.29 3.82
C GLU A 228 2.45 -18.62 3.53
N SER A 229 3.23 -17.59 3.20
CA SER A 229 4.65 -17.78 2.92
C SER A 229 5.50 -17.88 4.19
N ALA A 230 5.05 -17.32 5.31
CA ALA A 230 5.75 -17.29 6.59
C ALA A 230 7.25 -16.93 6.43
N GLU A 231 8.15 -17.70 7.03
CA GLU A 231 9.60 -17.47 6.96
C GLU A 231 10.24 -17.67 5.56
N SER A 232 9.50 -18.22 4.59
CA SER A 232 10.11 -18.65 3.32
C SER A 232 10.74 -17.49 2.54
N VAL A 233 10.14 -16.30 2.60
CA VAL A 233 10.66 -15.08 1.97
C VAL A 233 12.04 -14.72 2.54
N GLU A 234 12.16 -14.63 3.87
CA GLU A 234 13.44 -14.36 4.55
C GLU A 234 14.49 -15.42 4.22
N HIS A 235 14.10 -16.70 4.21
CA HIS A 235 15.01 -17.79 3.89
C HIS A 235 15.53 -17.72 2.45
N ILE A 236 14.66 -17.41 1.49
CA ILE A 236 15.05 -17.24 0.09
C ILE A 236 16.03 -16.07 -0.02
N ILE A 237 15.71 -14.92 0.55
CA ILE A 237 16.56 -13.72 0.55
C ILE A 237 17.93 -14.02 1.18
N THR A 238 17.94 -14.71 2.31
CA THR A 238 19.17 -15.10 3.04
C THR A 238 20.05 -16.00 2.18
N ARG A 239 19.48 -17.03 1.54
CA ARG A 239 20.23 -17.96 0.67
C ARG A 239 20.87 -17.27 -0.53
N HIS A 240 20.31 -16.14 -0.96
CA HIS A 240 20.86 -15.34 -2.06
C HIS A 240 21.79 -14.22 -1.57
N GLY A 241 22.03 -14.10 -0.26
CA GLY A 241 22.96 -13.12 0.31
C GLY A 241 22.42 -11.68 0.34
N HIS A 242 21.10 -11.52 0.25
CA HIS A 242 20.43 -10.21 0.28
C HIS A 242 19.86 -9.86 1.66
N PHE A 243 19.91 -10.79 2.62
CA PHE A 243 19.46 -10.50 3.98
C PHE A 243 20.50 -9.69 4.73
N SER A 244 20.04 -8.68 5.47
CA SER A 244 20.89 -7.74 6.19
C SER A 244 20.63 -7.80 7.69
N ASP A 245 21.66 -8.25 8.43
CA ASP A 245 21.68 -8.28 9.91
C ASP A 245 21.29 -6.93 10.54
N LYS A 246 21.56 -5.81 9.85
CA LYS A 246 21.15 -4.46 10.29
C LYS A 246 19.66 -4.38 10.66
N TYR A 247 18.82 -5.16 9.99
CA TYR A 247 17.37 -5.15 10.12
C TYR A 247 16.80 -6.37 10.86
N ALA A 248 17.62 -7.38 11.17
CA ALA A 248 17.17 -8.62 11.81
C ALA A 248 16.44 -8.38 13.15
N GLY A 249 16.99 -7.56 14.05
CA GLY A 249 16.31 -7.15 15.30
C GLY A 249 15.23 -6.07 15.14
N LYS A 250 14.78 -5.82 13.91
CA LYS A 250 13.78 -4.81 13.55
C LYS A 250 12.83 -5.41 12.50
N LYS A 251 12.70 -4.73 11.36
CA LYS A 251 11.77 -5.05 10.28
C LYS A 251 12.16 -6.26 9.40
N GLY A 252 13.33 -6.87 9.63
CA GLY A 252 13.80 -8.02 8.84
C GLY A 252 13.99 -7.68 7.36
N ASN A 253 13.35 -8.43 6.48
CA ASN A 253 13.32 -8.16 5.04
C ASN A 253 12.23 -7.18 4.60
N GLU A 254 11.17 -6.96 5.41
CA GLU A 254 10.07 -5.99 5.18
C GLU A 254 9.52 -6.03 3.73
N PRO A 255 8.68 -7.02 3.41
CA PRO A 255 7.87 -6.96 2.21
C PRO A 255 6.86 -5.81 2.34
N GLY A 256 6.90 -4.84 1.41
CA GLY A 256 6.04 -3.66 1.45
C GLY A 256 5.09 -3.57 0.25
N ASN A 257 5.23 -4.43 -0.76
CA ASN A 257 4.27 -4.48 -1.85
C ASN A 257 4.16 -5.86 -2.50
N VAL A 258 2.99 -6.15 -3.07
CA VAL A 258 2.75 -7.33 -3.91
C VAL A 258 1.94 -6.93 -5.15
N GLU A 259 2.40 -7.40 -6.31
CA GLU A 259 1.73 -7.15 -7.59
C GLU A 259 1.43 -8.46 -8.30
N TYR A 260 0.28 -8.54 -8.96
CA TYR A 260 -0.12 -9.66 -9.80
C TYR A 260 -0.06 -9.31 -11.29
N ALA A 261 0.51 -10.20 -12.10
CA ALA A 261 0.45 -10.02 -13.55
C ALA A 261 0.47 -11.34 -14.32
N VAL A 262 -0.17 -11.31 -15.50
CA VAL A 262 -0.20 -12.44 -16.44
C VAL A 262 0.75 -12.21 -17.61
N PHE A 263 1.72 -13.10 -17.78
CA PHE A 263 2.65 -13.11 -18.91
C PHE A 263 2.37 -14.32 -19.80
N GLY A 264 1.70 -14.08 -20.93
CA GLY A 264 1.26 -15.14 -21.83
C GLY A 264 0.12 -15.94 -21.21
N ALA A 265 0.39 -17.19 -20.83
CA ALA A 265 -0.57 -18.07 -20.16
C ALA A 265 -0.13 -18.42 -18.72
N THR A 266 0.78 -17.62 -18.16
CA THR A 266 1.33 -17.88 -16.82
C THR A 266 1.13 -16.66 -15.94
N GLU A 267 0.58 -16.94 -14.77
CA GLU A 267 0.25 -15.96 -13.75
C GLU A 267 1.41 -15.85 -12.75
N TYR A 268 1.70 -14.64 -12.32
CA TYR A 268 2.82 -14.35 -11.43
C TYR A 268 2.41 -13.40 -10.33
N LEU A 269 3.00 -13.62 -9.15
CA LEU A 269 3.06 -12.66 -8.06
C LEU A 269 4.48 -12.12 -7.94
N PHE A 270 4.59 -10.81 -7.70
CA PHE A 270 5.82 -10.08 -7.52
C PHE A 270 5.79 -9.48 -6.13
N VAL A 271 6.63 -9.97 -5.22
CA VAL A 271 6.68 -9.49 -3.82
C VAL A 271 7.92 -8.62 -3.66
N GLY A 272 7.74 -7.33 -3.41
CA GLY A 272 8.81 -6.37 -3.20
C GLY A 272 9.31 -6.39 -1.76
N SER A 273 10.61 -6.62 -1.54
CA SER A 273 11.25 -6.56 -0.23
C SER A 273 12.11 -5.31 -0.11
N GLU A 274 11.66 -4.37 0.71
CA GLU A 274 12.25 -3.05 0.82
C GLU A 274 13.68 -3.12 1.39
N ARG A 275 13.85 -3.76 2.55
CA ARG A 275 15.14 -3.82 3.26
C ARG A 275 16.16 -4.74 2.59
N SER A 276 15.73 -5.56 1.65
CA SER A 276 16.59 -6.46 0.89
C SER A 276 16.84 -6.00 -0.56
N SER A 277 16.12 -4.96 -1.02
CA SER A 277 16.24 -4.37 -2.37
C SER A 277 16.11 -5.42 -3.49
N ILE A 278 15.10 -6.27 -3.38
CA ILE A 278 14.81 -7.37 -4.31
C ILE A 278 13.31 -7.50 -4.51
N VAL A 279 12.92 -8.06 -5.67
CA VAL A 279 11.57 -8.55 -5.94
C VAL A 279 11.62 -10.07 -6.05
N LEU A 280 10.80 -10.76 -5.27
CA LEU A 280 10.60 -12.20 -5.38
C LEU A 280 9.50 -12.48 -6.40
N VAL A 281 9.78 -13.35 -7.37
CA VAL A 281 8.81 -13.76 -8.39
C VAL A 281 8.30 -15.15 -8.06
N TYR A 282 6.99 -15.26 -7.89
CA TYR A 282 6.29 -16.53 -7.70
C TYR A 282 5.40 -16.77 -8.91
N ARG A 283 5.35 -18.02 -9.39
CA ARG A 283 4.30 -18.47 -10.31
C ARG A 283 3.09 -18.86 -9.48
N THR A 284 1.92 -18.39 -9.86
CA THR A 284 0.64 -18.76 -9.22
C THR A 284 -0.26 -19.47 -10.23
N THR A 285 -1.26 -20.17 -9.71
CA THR A 285 -2.33 -20.87 -10.46
C THR A 285 -3.56 -20.98 -9.54
N ASP A 286 -4.76 -21.09 -10.11
CA ASP A 286 -6.01 -21.22 -9.35
C ASP A 286 -6.03 -22.35 -8.30
N ASP A 287 -5.36 -23.47 -8.54
CA ASP A 287 -5.50 -24.70 -7.74
C ASP A 287 -4.23 -25.15 -7.00
N ALA A 288 -3.16 -24.36 -7.06
CA ALA A 288 -1.90 -24.70 -6.39
C ALA A 288 -1.26 -23.50 -5.68
N GLU A 289 -0.50 -23.79 -4.63
CA GLU A 289 0.25 -22.80 -3.87
C GLU A 289 1.28 -22.08 -4.75
N PRO A 290 1.50 -20.76 -4.56
CA PRO A 290 2.53 -20.00 -5.25
C PRO A 290 3.91 -20.67 -5.18
N GLN A 291 4.57 -20.79 -6.34
CA GLN A 291 5.88 -21.44 -6.47
C GLN A 291 6.96 -20.40 -6.77
N PHE A 292 7.98 -20.30 -5.92
CA PHE A 292 9.11 -19.39 -6.15
C PHE A 292 9.83 -19.73 -7.47
N VAL A 293 10.07 -18.71 -8.29
CA VAL A 293 10.71 -18.83 -9.60
C VAL A 293 12.10 -18.22 -9.59
N GLN A 294 12.22 -16.96 -9.16
CA GLN A 294 13.47 -16.20 -9.21
C GLN A 294 13.44 -14.96 -8.32
N LEU A 295 14.62 -14.37 -8.13
CA LEU A 295 14.79 -13.04 -7.57
C LEU A 295 15.19 -12.06 -8.67
N LEU A 296 14.60 -10.87 -8.64
CA LEU A 296 15.01 -9.74 -9.46
C LEU A 296 15.65 -8.67 -8.56
N PRO A 297 16.79 -8.08 -8.97
CA PRO A 297 17.32 -6.94 -8.24
C PRO A 297 16.37 -5.75 -8.38
N ALA A 298 16.15 -5.03 -7.29
CA ALA A 298 15.41 -3.77 -7.29
C ALA A 298 16.37 -2.60 -7.02
N PHE A 299 15.87 -1.37 -7.21
CA PHE A 299 16.57 -0.19 -6.72
C PHE A 299 16.58 -0.18 -5.18
N VAL A 300 17.27 0.78 -4.56
CA VAL A 300 17.32 0.87 -3.09
C VAL A 300 15.90 1.06 -2.56
N LYS A 301 15.47 0.13 -1.70
CA LYS A 301 14.19 0.19 -0.97
C LYS A 301 12.97 0.29 -1.91
N PRO A 302 12.64 -0.77 -2.68
CA PRO A 302 11.38 -0.80 -3.41
C PRO A 302 10.24 -0.72 -2.41
N GLU A 303 9.41 0.30 -2.54
CA GLU A 303 8.26 0.63 -1.70
C GLU A 303 7.18 1.17 -2.64
N GLY A 304 5.94 0.73 -2.42
CA GLY A 304 4.80 1.01 -3.30
C GLY A 304 4.74 0.19 -4.58
#